data_AF-A0A9E0WPU1-F1
#
_entry.id   AF-A0A9E0WPU1-F1
#
_cell.length_a   1.000
_cell.length_b   1.000
_cell.length_c   1.000
_cell.angle_alpha   90.00
_cell.angle_beta   90.00
_cell.angle_gamma   90.00
#
_symmetry.space_group_name_H-M   'P 1'
#
loop_
_entity.id
_entity.type
_entity.pdbx_description
1 polymer ?
#
loop_
_entity_poly.entity_id
_entity_poly.type
_entity_poly.pdbx_seq_one_letter_code
_entity_poly.pdbx_strand_id
1 'polypeptide(L)'
;MNTVFYFTQSLSILERILAMNDVPTLLGGYHIDLVAAFMRTSPESADFLGRGYAALLNENIYGFFAGAWGGLYIDFGLFGSVLGTMLWGWFAGRSYRTACRDVHSDRVILYIFWLYSILIGFVSPPFGFSNSAMIFFWFVAYSVFSSHRMRIRFVGAATSPKEGIA
;
A
#
# COMPACT_ATOMS: atom_id res chain seq x y z
N MET A 1 -9.52 -10.45 -19.74
CA MET A 1 -9.42 -10.92 -18.33
C MET A 1 -10.07 -9.85 -17.46
N ASN A 2 -11.19 -10.16 -16.80
CA ASN A 2 -12.09 -9.17 -16.20
C ASN A 2 -11.50 -8.56 -14.91
N THR A 3 -11.02 -7.31 -14.96
CA THR A 3 -10.59 -6.53 -13.78
C THR A 3 -11.70 -6.44 -12.72
N VAL A 4 -12.96 -6.48 -13.15
CA VAL A 4 -14.16 -6.52 -12.29
C VAL A 4 -14.13 -7.72 -11.33
N PHE A 5 -13.63 -8.88 -11.78
CA PHE A 5 -13.60 -10.10 -10.97
C PHE A 5 -12.76 -9.92 -9.70
N TYR A 6 -11.59 -9.27 -9.80
CA TYR A 6 -10.72 -9.03 -8.64
C TYR A 6 -11.31 -8.03 -7.64
N PHE A 7 -12.00 -6.99 -8.12
CA PHE A 7 -12.69 -6.04 -7.24
C PHE A 7 -13.86 -6.69 -6.50
N THR A 8 -14.69 -7.47 -7.20
CA THR A 8 -15.81 -8.15 -6.55
C THR A 8 -15.33 -9.24 -5.59
N GLN A 9 -14.29 -9.97 -5.96
CA GLN A 9 -13.75 -11.07 -5.15
C GLN A 9 -13.13 -10.55 -3.85
N SER A 10 -12.31 -9.49 -3.91
CA SER A 10 -11.70 -8.90 -2.71
C SER A 10 -12.74 -8.35 -1.72
N LEU A 11 -13.81 -7.73 -2.22
CA LEU A 11 -14.92 -7.27 -1.38
C LEU A 11 -15.67 -8.42 -0.73
N SER A 12 -15.99 -9.49 -1.48
CA SER A 12 -16.63 -10.69 -0.94
C SER A 12 -15.77 -11.40 0.12
N ILE A 13 -14.45 -11.39 -0.04
CA ILE A 13 -13.52 -11.94 0.95
C ILE A 13 -13.45 -11.06 2.19
N LEU A 14 -13.39 -9.74 2.01
CA LEU A 14 -13.40 -8.80 3.14
C LEU A 14 -14.68 -8.96 3.97
N GLU A 15 -15.85 -9.10 3.33
CA GLU A 15 -17.11 -9.36 4.01
C GLU A 15 -17.05 -10.66 4.85
N ARG A 16 -16.51 -11.74 4.29
CA ARG A 16 -16.32 -13.01 5.01
C ARG A 16 -15.38 -12.85 6.20
N ILE A 17 -14.26 -12.17 6.03
CA ILE A 17 -13.30 -11.88 7.10
C ILE A 17 -13.97 -11.08 8.22
N LEU A 18 -14.80 -10.09 7.88
CA LEU A 18 -15.53 -9.28 8.86
C LEU A 18 -16.63 -10.08 9.58
N ALA A 19 -17.18 -11.12 8.95
CA ALA A 19 -18.19 -11.99 9.51
C ALA A 19 -17.63 -13.13 10.39
N MET A 20 -16.32 -13.36 10.37
CA MET A 20 -15.67 -14.36 11.23
C MET A 20 -15.67 -13.90 12.69
N ASN A 21 -16.09 -14.79 13.60
CA ASN A 21 -16.05 -14.54 15.04
C ASN A 21 -14.62 -14.50 15.60
N ASP A 22 -13.73 -15.34 15.05
CA ASP A 22 -12.31 -15.41 15.42
C ASP A 22 -11.44 -15.36 14.15
N VAL A 23 -10.89 -14.18 13.86
CA VAL A 23 -9.96 -14.00 12.73
C VAL A 23 -8.55 -14.39 13.17
N PRO A 24 -7.91 -15.39 12.52
CA PRO A 24 -6.56 -15.79 12.88
C PRO A 24 -5.56 -14.70 12.48
N THR A 25 -4.79 -14.20 13.43
CA THR A 25 -3.69 -13.26 13.14
C THR A 25 -2.54 -14.01 12.49
N LEU A 26 -2.18 -13.66 11.25
CA LEU A 26 -1.15 -14.37 10.48
C LEU A 26 0.17 -13.60 10.35
N LEU A 27 0.28 -12.43 10.99
CA LEU A 27 1.48 -11.59 11.07
C LEU A 27 2.15 -11.34 9.71
N GLY A 28 1.36 -11.16 8.66
CA GLY A 28 1.84 -10.98 7.30
C GLY A 28 2.27 -12.27 6.59
N GLY A 29 2.29 -13.42 7.27
CA GLY A 29 2.58 -14.72 6.67
C GLY A 29 1.52 -15.18 5.65
N TYR A 30 0.33 -14.58 5.64
CA TYR A 30 -0.66 -14.81 4.58
C TYR A 30 -0.39 -14.00 3.30
N HIS A 31 0.24 -12.82 3.42
CA HIS A 31 0.40 -11.87 2.32
C HIS A 31 1.83 -11.75 1.80
N ILE A 32 2.82 -12.07 2.62
CA ILE A 32 4.24 -11.88 2.33
C ILE A 32 4.91 -13.25 2.35
N ASP A 33 5.15 -13.82 1.17
CA ASP A 33 5.76 -15.15 1.02
C ASP A 33 7.11 -15.26 1.73
N LEU A 34 7.88 -14.17 1.79
CA LEU A 34 9.15 -14.14 2.51
C LEU A 34 8.96 -14.29 4.02
N VAL A 35 7.91 -13.67 4.59
CA VAL A 35 7.55 -13.82 6.00
C VAL A 35 7.05 -15.24 6.27
N ALA A 36 6.21 -15.79 5.37
CA ALA A 36 5.77 -17.17 5.45
C ALA A 36 6.95 -18.17 5.42
N ALA A 37 7.90 -17.95 4.50
CA ALA A 37 9.11 -18.75 4.38
C ALA A 37 9.99 -18.65 5.64
N PHE A 38 10.15 -17.43 6.19
CA PHE A 38 10.88 -17.23 7.43
C PHE A 38 10.21 -17.92 8.62
N MET A 39 8.89 -17.79 8.78
CA MET A 39 8.14 -18.45 9.85
C MET A 39 8.19 -19.97 9.76
N ARG A 40 8.32 -20.56 8.56
CA ARG A 40 8.49 -22.01 8.38
C ARG A 40 9.85 -22.55 8.86
N THR A 41 10.81 -21.69 9.17
CA THR A 41 12.14 -22.12 9.66
C THR A 41 12.12 -22.67 11.09
N SER A 42 11.10 -22.31 11.89
CA SER A 42 10.91 -22.82 13.25
C SER A 42 9.67 -23.73 13.31
N PRO A 43 9.74 -24.91 13.95
CA PRO A 43 8.60 -25.83 14.07
C PRO A 43 7.36 -25.19 14.71
N GLU A 44 7.56 -24.41 15.78
CA GLU A 44 6.47 -23.74 16.51
C GLU A 44 5.75 -22.69 15.65
N SER A 45 6.53 -21.93 14.88
CA SER A 45 6.03 -20.91 13.95
C SER A 45 5.38 -21.53 12.71
N ALA A 46 5.83 -22.70 12.27
CA ALA A 46 5.20 -23.47 11.20
C ALA A 46 3.83 -24.01 11.62
N ASP A 47 3.70 -24.54 12.83
CA ASP A 47 2.42 -24.99 13.40
C ASP A 47 1.44 -23.84 13.62
N PHE A 48 1.95 -22.66 14.01
CA PHE A 48 1.15 -21.43 14.09
C PHE A 48 0.55 -21.06 12.72
N LEU A 49 1.38 -21.01 11.67
CA LEU A 49 0.92 -20.74 10.31
C LEU A 49 -0.06 -21.81 9.81
N GLY A 50 0.22 -23.08 10.08
CA GLY A 50 -0.63 -24.19 9.69
C GLY A 50 -2.04 -24.09 10.28
N ARG A 51 -2.16 -23.75 11.57
CA ARG A 51 -3.45 -23.51 12.23
C ARG A 51 -4.20 -22.33 11.62
N GLY A 52 -3.51 -21.22 11.37
CA GLY A 52 -4.14 -20.04 10.77
C GLY A 52 -4.58 -20.26 9.32
N TYR A 53 -3.80 -21.00 8.51
CA TYR A 53 -4.23 -21.40 7.17
C TYR A 53 -5.40 -22.38 7.18
N ALA A 54 -5.44 -23.33 8.13
CA ALA A 54 -6.56 -24.24 8.28
C ALA A 54 -7.86 -23.48 8.63
N ALA A 55 -7.79 -22.48 9.51
CA ALA A 55 -8.92 -21.61 9.82
C ALA A 55 -9.40 -20.82 8.59
N LEU A 56 -8.49 -20.23 7.81
CA LEU A 56 -8.85 -19.55 6.56
C LEU A 56 -9.41 -20.49 5.49
N LEU A 57 -8.93 -21.74 5.45
CA LEU A 57 -9.42 -22.75 4.51
C LEU A 57 -10.86 -23.17 4.85
N ASN A 58 -11.16 -23.34 6.14
CA ASN A 58 -12.49 -23.71 6.62
C ASN A 58 -13.55 -22.66 6.22
N GLU A 59 -13.15 -21.38 6.19
CA GLU A 59 -14.02 -20.26 5.78
C GLU A 59 -14.03 -19.99 4.26
N ASN A 60 -13.34 -20.84 3.47
CA ASN A 60 -13.15 -20.69 2.02
C ASN A 60 -12.49 -19.35 1.62
N ILE A 61 -11.64 -18.80 2.49
CA ILE A 61 -10.88 -17.57 2.23
C ILE A 61 -9.47 -17.89 1.71
N TYR A 62 -8.91 -19.03 2.13
CA TYR A 62 -7.58 -19.46 1.76
C TYR A 62 -7.38 -19.58 0.23
N GLY A 63 -6.30 -19.01 -0.27
CA GLY A 63 -5.96 -19.00 -1.70
C GLY A 63 -6.55 -17.82 -2.47
N PHE A 64 -7.35 -16.98 -1.83
CA PHE A 64 -7.87 -15.76 -2.44
C PHE A 64 -7.27 -14.49 -1.82
N PHE A 65 -6.89 -13.52 -2.65
CA PHE A 65 -6.30 -12.27 -2.19
C PHE A 65 -7.36 -11.37 -1.53
N ALA A 66 -7.23 -11.14 -0.22
CA ALA A 66 -8.10 -10.26 0.57
C ALA A 66 -7.85 -8.75 0.32
N GLY A 67 -6.97 -8.41 -0.64
CA GLY A 67 -6.47 -7.05 -0.85
C GLY A 67 -5.68 -6.52 0.35
N ALA A 68 -5.27 -5.25 0.27
CA ALA A 68 -4.61 -4.48 1.32
C ALA A 68 -5.40 -4.46 2.63
N TRP A 69 -6.69 -4.23 2.49
CA TRP A 69 -7.57 -3.88 3.60
C TRP A 69 -7.96 -5.11 4.41
N GLY A 70 -8.27 -6.22 3.72
CA GLY A 70 -8.49 -7.51 4.37
C GLY A 70 -7.22 -8.00 5.05
N GLY A 71 -6.04 -7.76 4.47
CA GLY A 71 -4.78 -8.11 5.12
C GLY A 71 -4.46 -7.29 6.36
N LEU A 72 -4.66 -5.97 6.32
CA LEU A 72 -4.57 -5.13 7.51
C LEU A 72 -5.52 -5.61 8.60
N TYR A 73 -6.71 -6.09 8.24
CA TYR A 73 -7.69 -6.59 9.21
C TYR A 73 -7.29 -7.92 9.83
N ILE A 74 -6.77 -8.85 9.02
CA ILE A 74 -6.24 -10.13 9.50
C ILE A 74 -5.08 -9.90 10.48
N ASP A 75 -4.16 -9.00 10.16
CA ASP A 75 -2.92 -8.82 10.93
C ASP A 75 -3.07 -7.87 12.13
N PHE A 76 -3.93 -6.85 12.05
CA PHE A 76 -4.04 -5.81 13.07
C PHE A 76 -5.48 -5.55 13.55
N GLY A 77 -6.46 -6.33 13.08
CA GLY A 77 -7.86 -6.18 13.42
C GLY A 77 -8.47 -4.86 12.96
N LEU A 78 -9.70 -4.59 13.44
CA LEU A 78 -10.44 -3.38 13.08
C LEU A 78 -9.66 -2.09 13.39
N PHE A 79 -9.04 -2.02 14.57
CA PHE A 79 -8.31 -0.84 15.00
C PHE A 79 -7.12 -0.53 14.09
N GLY A 80 -6.31 -1.53 13.75
CA GLY A 80 -5.19 -1.36 12.85
C GLY A 80 -5.61 -1.04 11.42
N SER A 81 -6.68 -1.64 10.92
CA SER A 81 -7.25 -1.29 9.61
C SER A 81 -7.70 0.16 9.54
N VAL A 82 -8.39 0.66 10.58
CA VAL A 82 -8.82 2.05 10.66
C VAL A 82 -7.61 2.98 10.67
N LEU A 83 -6.61 2.71 11.53
CA LEU A 83 -5.38 3.51 11.57
C LEU A 83 -4.63 3.50 10.23
N GLY A 84 -4.48 2.34 9.59
CA GLY A 84 -3.87 2.20 8.28
C GLY A 84 -4.59 3.02 7.22
N THR A 85 -5.93 2.96 7.20
CA THR A 85 -6.76 3.75 6.28
C THR A 85 -6.60 5.24 6.53
N MET A 86 -6.59 5.67 7.79
CA MET A 86 -6.37 7.07 8.17
C MET A 86 -4.99 7.57 7.74
N LEU A 87 -3.94 6.74 7.90
CA LEU A 87 -2.59 7.08 7.47
C LEU A 87 -2.51 7.27 5.95
N TRP A 88 -3.04 6.34 5.16
CA TRP A 88 -3.08 6.47 3.70
C TRP A 88 -3.90 7.68 3.25
N GLY A 89 -5.05 7.92 3.88
CA GLY A 89 -5.87 9.10 3.64
C GLY A 89 -5.15 10.40 3.98
N TRP A 90 -4.37 10.41 5.07
CA TRP A 90 -3.55 11.57 5.45
C TRP A 90 -2.44 11.85 4.44
N PHE A 91 -1.74 10.83 3.93
CA PHE A 91 -0.74 11.00 2.88
C PHE A 91 -1.36 11.50 1.56
N ALA A 92 -2.51 10.96 1.16
CA ALA A 92 -3.27 11.42 0.00
C ALA A 92 -3.73 12.89 0.18
N GLY A 93 -4.26 13.26 1.35
CA GLY A 93 -4.68 14.62 1.64
C GLY A 93 -3.50 15.62 1.69
N ARG A 94 -2.36 15.20 2.25
CA ARG A 94 -1.14 16.01 2.28
C ARG A 94 -0.59 16.25 0.87
N SER A 95 -0.52 15.21 0.05
CA SER A 95 -0.06 15.32 -1.34
C SER A 95 -1.02 16.16 -2.18
N TYR A 96 -2.34 16.02 -2.00
CA TYR A 96 -3.35 16.89 -2.63
C TYR A 96 -3.15 18.36 -2.28
N ARG A 97 -3.05 18.70 -0.98
CA ARG A 97 -2.83 20.08 -0.53
C ARG A 97 -1.53 20.67 -1.09
N THR A 98 -0.53 19.82 -1.30
CA THR A 98 0.78 20.21 -1.84
C THR A 98 0.73 20.42 -3.35
N ALA A 99 0.00 19.56 -4.08
CA ALA A 99 -0.24 19.68 -5.52
C ALA A 99 -1.11 20.90 -5.87
N CYS A 100 -2.13 21.23 -5.05
CA CYS A 100 -2.96 22.42 -5.26
C CYS A 100 -2.22 23.74 -4.99
N ARG A 101 -1.18 23.73 -4.14
CA ARG A 101 -0.39 24.93 -3.82
C ARG A 101 0.72 25.21 -4.82
N ASP A 102 1.20 24.17 -5.49
CA ASP A 102 2.38 24.26 -6.33
C ASP A 102 2.29 23.18 -7.41
N VAL A 103 2.07 23.61 -8.65
CA VAL A 103 1.83 22.74 -9.81
C VAL A 103 3.15 22.26 -10.40
N HIS A 104 4.10 21.88 -9.54
CA HIS A 104 5.27 21.14 -9.99
C HIS A 104 4.87 19.68 -10.24
N SER A 105 5.35 19.12 -11.35
CA SER A 105 4.95 17.79 -11.83
C SER A 105 5.21 16.67 -10.83
N ASP A 106 6.24 16.79 -9.99
CA ASP A 106 6.60 15.84 -8.93
C ASP A 106 5.49 15.68 -7.87
N ARG A 107 4.85 16.78 -7.48
CA ARG A 107 3.79 16.80 -6.45
C ARG A 107 2.48 16.22 -6.97
N VAL A 108 2.18 16.45 -8.25
CA VAL A 108 1.02 15.86 -8.92
C VAL A 108 1.20 14.35 -9.08
N ILE A 109 2.40 13.90 -9.44
CA ILE A 109 2.72 12.46 -9.53
C ILE A 109 2.58 11.79 -8.16
N LEU A 110 3.07 12.42 -7.10
CA LEU A 110 2.89 11.93 -5.72
C LEU A 110 1.42 11.79 -5.33
N TYR A 111 0.59 12.79 -5.66
CA TYR A 111 -0.84 12.72 -5.38
C TYR A 111 -1.53 11.56 -6.13
N ILE A 112 -1.26 11.44 -7.44
CA ILE A 112 -1.82 10.35 -8.27
C ILE A 112 -1.35 9.00 -7.74
N PHE A 113 -0.09 8.88 -7.32
CA PHE A 113 0.44 7.66 -6.70
C PHE A 113 -0.36 7.28 -5.45
N TRP A 114 -0.55 8.21 -4.51
CA TRP A 114 -1.29 7.92 -3.28
C TRP A 114 -2.76 7.58 -3.55
N LEU A 115 -3.41 8.28 -4.46
CA LEU A 115 -4.78 7.96 -4.88
C LEU A 115 -4.86 6.55 -5.50
N TYR A 116 -3.95 6.24 -6.42
CA TYR A 116 -3.89 4.95 -7.08
C TYR A 116 -3.58 3.82 -6.09
N SER A 117 -2.76 4.09 -5.08
CA SER A 117 -2.40 3.13 -4.02
C SER A 117 -3.61 2.68 -3.20
N ILE A 118 -4.55 3.59 -2.95
CA ILE A 118 -5.82 3.31 -2.25
C ILE A 118 -6.74 2.46 -3.14
N LEU A 119 -6.84 2.82 -4.42
CA LEU A 119 -7.71 2.14 -5.39
C LEU A 119 -7.23 0.72 -5.69
N ILE A 120 -5.93 0.55 -5.93
CA ILE A 120 -5.34 -0.77 -6.23
C ILE A 120 -5.26 -1.66 -4.99
N GLY A 121 -5.34 -1.07 -3.79
CA GLY A 121 -5.38 -1.79 -2.53
C GLY A 121 -6.54 -2.78 -2.40
N PHE A 122 -7.61 -2.65 -3.18
CA PHE A 122 -8.65 -3.69 -3.23
C PHE A 122 -8.23 -4.90 -4.06
N VAL A 123 -7.51 -4.68 -5.16
CA VAL A 123 -7.14 -5.74 -6.11
C VAL A 123 -5.88 -6.49 -5.68
N SER A 124 -4.93 -5.79 -5.07
CA SER A 124 -3.65 -6.35 -4.68
C SER A 124 -3.33 -5.98 -3.23
N PRO A 125 -2.85 -6.92 -2.41
CA PRO A 125 -2.18 -6.56 -1.18
C PRO A 125 -0.98 -5.67 -1.54
N PRO A 126 -0.76 -4.53 -0.86
CA PRO A 126 0.28 -3.57 -1.20
C PRO A 126 1.67 -4.20 -1.06
N PHE A 127 1.77 -5.27 -0.27
CA PHE A 127 2.96 -6.08 -0.06
C PHE A 127 2.94 -7.44 -0.80
N GLY A 128 1.86 -7.75 -1.53
CA GLY A 128 1.61 -9.07 -2.14
C GLY A 128 2.25 -9.31 -3.51
N PHE A 129 2.98 -8.34 -4.05
CA PHE A 129 3.85 -8.54 -5.21
C PHE A 129 5.19 -7.87 -4.98
N SER A 130 6.26 -8.65 -5.09
CA SER A 130 7.67 -8.25 -4.90
C SER A 130 8.03 -6.94 -5.63
N ASN A 131 7.46 -6.69 -6.81
CA ASN A 131 7.73 -5.47 -7.58
C ASN A 131 6.89 -4.26 -7.13
N SER A 132 5.61 -4.46 -6.79
CA SER A 132 4.74 -3.37 -6.34
C SER A 132 5.10 -2.89 -4.94
N ALA A 133 5.47 -3.81 -4.03
CA ALA A 133 5.93 -3.47 -2.68
C ALA A 133 7.18 -2.58 -2.72
N MET A 134 8.12 -2.88 -3.62
CA MET A 134 9.33 -2.08 -3.82
C MET A 134 9.01 -0.68 -4.36
N ILE A 135 8.10 -0.57 -5.34
CA ILE A 135 7.64 0.73 -5.86
C ILE A 135 6.97 1.53 -4.73
N PHE A 136 6.09 0.91 -3.95
CA PHE A 136 5.44 1.55 -2.81
C PHE A 136 6.46 2.03 -1.77
N PHE A 137 7.44 1.19 -1.42
CA PHE A 137 8.52 1.57 -0.51
C PHE A 137 9.30 2.79 -1.02
N TRP A 138 9.69 2.81 -2.29
CA TRP A 138 10.42 3.93 -2.89
C TRP A 138 9.59 5.21 -2.95
N PHE A 139 8.29 5.13 -3.23
CA PHE A 139 7.42 6.30 -3.24
C PHE A 139 7.10 6.83 -1.84
N VAL A 140 6.97 5.95 -0.84
CA VAL A 140 6.87 6.34 0.58
C VAL A 140 8.17 7.03 1.00
N ALA A 141 9.32 6.41 0.71
CA ALA A 141 10.63 7.01 0.98
C ALA A 141 10.76 8.37 0.29
N TYR A 142 10.45 8.46 -1.01
CA TYR A 142 10.47 9.71 -1.76
C TYR A 142 9.52 10.75 -1.17
N SER A 143 8.31 10.38 -0.75
CA SER A 143 7.36 11.29 -0.10
C SER A 143 7.91 11.82 1.23
N VAL A 144 8.60 10.99 2.01
CA VAL A 144 9.23 11.39 3.27
C VAL A 144 10.44 12.29 3.01
N PHE A 145 11.35 11.90 2.12
CA PHE A 145 12.57 12.64 1.80
C PHE A 145 12.29 13.98 1.08
N SER A 146 11.36 13.99 0.12
CA SER A 146 10.92 15.23 -0.56
C SER A 146 10.26 16.21 0.41
N SER A 147 9.59 15.70 1.45
CA SER A 147 9.05 16.55 2.52
C SER A 147 10.14 17.18 3.40
N HIS A 148 11.34 16.58 3.45
CA HIS A 148 12.43 17.01 4.33
C HIS A 148 13.42 17.93 3.64
N ARG A 149 13.79 17.72 2.38
CA ARG A 149 14.57 18.67 1.58
C ARG A 149 14.37 18.39 0.09
N MET A 150 14.05 19.44 -0.67
CA MET A 150 14.82 19.89 -1.84
C MET A 150 14.18 21.19 -2.35
N ARG A 151 14.43 22.30 -1.65
CA ARG A 151 14.56 23.60 -2.32
C ARG A 151 15.83 23.52 -3.17
N ILE A 152 15.80 22.83 -4.31
CA ILE A 152 16.79 23.11 -5.34
C ILE A 152 16.42 24.49 -5.86
N ARG A 153 17.07 25.53 -5.32
CA ARG A 153 17.21 26.79 -6.06
C ARG A 153 17.97 26.41 -7.33
N PHE A 154 17.28 26.41 -8.47
CA PHE A 154 17.96 26.53 -9.75
C PHE A 154 18.73 27.86 -9.71
N VAL A 155 20.03 27.78 -9.44
CA VAL A 155 20.95 28.91 -9.56
C VAL A 155 21.20 29.10 -11.05
N GLY A 156 20.54 30.10 -11.62
CA GLY A 156 21.04 30.89 -12.74
C GLY A 156 21.17 30.21 -14.11
N ALA A 157 20.25 30.54 -15.00
CA ALA A 157 20.58 30.86 -16.40
C ALA A 157 19.60 31.91 -16.93
N ALA A 158 19.57 33.07 -16.27
CA ALA A 158 19.02 34.29 -16.82
C ALA A 158 20.19 35.23 -17.17
N THR A 159 20.72 35.10 -18.36
CA THR A 159 21.29 36.24 -19.08
C THR A 159 20.66 36.25 -20.47
N SER A 160 19.61 37.07 -20.57
CA SER A 160 18.99 37.52 -21.82
C SER A 160 20.04 38.10 -22.79
N PRO A 161 19.82 38.00 -24.12
CA PRO A 161 20.76 38.48 -25.12
C PRO A 161 20.85 40.01 -25.08
N LYS A 162 22.05 40.56 -25.22
CA LYS A 162 22.23 41.97 -25.61
C LYS A 162 22.18 42.04 -27.14
N GLU A 163 20.99 42.32 -27.68
CA GLU A 163 20.86 42.97 -28.98
C GLU A 163 20.77 44.49 -28.79
N GLY A 164 21.40 45.22 -29.71
CA GLY A 164 21.54 46.68 -29.77
C GLY A 164 22.97 46.99 -30.23
N ILE A 165 23.28 47.11 -31.52
CA ILE A 165 22.84 48.12 -32.49
C ILE A 165 22.90 49.53 -31.89
N ALA A 166 24.09 50.13 -31.96
CA ALA A 166 24.37 51.46 -32.51
C ALA A 166 25.89 51.61 -32.68
#